data_AF-A0A533S3D8-F1
#
_entry.id   AF-A0A533S3D8-F1
#
_cell.length_a   1.000
_cell.length_b   1.000
_cell.length_c   1.000
_cell.angle_alpha   90.00
_cell.angle_beta   90.00
_cell.angle_gamma   90.00
#
_symmetry.space_group_name_H-M   'P 1'
#
loop_
_entity.id
_entity.type
_entity.pdbx_description
1 polymer ?
#
loop_
_entity_poly.entity_id
_entity_poly.type
_entity_poly.pdbx_seq_one_letter_code
_entity_poly.pdbx_strand_id
1 'polypeptide(L)' 'MAVTDAPKKHPCPDCICCQWCSDSRCGMCLRQKGRSSRKLSLQEQIELYERNNKADSGE' A
#
# COMPACT_ATOMS: atom_id res chain seq x y z
N MET A 1 -4.48 -30.60 -9.50
CA MET A 1 -4.14 -30.22 -8.11
C MET A 1 -4.77 -28.85 -7.86
N ALA A 2 -5.91 -28.81 -7.16
CA ALA A 2 -6.53 -27.54 -6.81
C ALA A 2 -5.73 -26.90 -5.66
N VAL A 3 -5.09 -25.76 -5.91
CA VAL A 3 -4.60 -24.90 -4.83
C VAL A 3 -5.84 -24.38 -4.10
N THR A 4 -6.24 -25.08 -3.03
CA THR A 4 -7.22 -24.56 -2.08
C THR A 4 -6.48 -23.57 -1.21
N ASP A 5 -6.35 -22.34 -1.70
CA ASP A 5 -5.84 -21.25 -0.90
C ASP A 5 -6.73 -21.11 0.35
N ALA A 6 -6.12 -21.11 1.54
CA ALA A 6 -6.86 -21.02 2.79
C ALA A 6 -7.77 -19.77 2.80
N PRO A 7 -8.92 -19.80 3.50
CA PRO A 7 -9.84 -18.65 3.50
C PRO A 7 -9.13 -17.37 3.95
N LYS A 8 -9.20 -16.34 3.10
CA LYS A 8 -8.62 -15.02 3.34
C LYS A 8 -9.70 -14.00 3.65
N LYS A 9 -9.41 -13.07 4.57
CA LYS A 9 -10.28 -11.91 4.86
C LYS A 9 -10.53 -11.03 3.62
N HIS A 10 -9.53 -10.95 2.72
CA HIS A 10 -9.58 -10.18 1.47
C HIS A 10 -8.90 -10.95 0.33
N PRO A 11 -9.16 -10.61 -0.94
CA PRO A 11 -8.50 -11.22 -2.10
C PRO A 11 -7.08 -10.67 -2.32
N CYS A 12 -6.27 -10.60 -1.26
CA CYS A 12 -4.89 -10.13 -1.32
C CYS A 12 -3.99 -11.21 -1.96
N PRO A 13 -3.29 -10.91 -3.07
CA PRO A 13 -2.43 -11.88 -3.75
C PRO A 13 -1.17 -12.18 -2.95
N ASP A 14 -0.68 -11.22 -2.17
CA ASP A 14 0.59 -11.31 -1.43
C ASP A 14 0.42 -11.85 0.01
N CYS A 15 -0.81 -12.17 0.42
CA CYS A 15 -1.06 -12.79 1.71
C CYS A 15 -0.84 -14.29 1.59
N ILE A 16 0.24 -14.80 2.18
CA ILE A 16 0.58 -16.23 2.15
C ILE A 16 -0.13 -16.99 3.30
N CYS A 17 -0.41 -16.31 4.42
CA CYS A 17 -1.15 -16.87 5.55
C CYS A 17 -2.02 -15.78 6.20
N CYS A 18 -3.34 -15.89 6.05
CA CYS A 18 -4.26 -14.91 6.61
C CYS A 18 -4.47 -15.14 8.10
N GLN A 19 -3.89 -14.27 8.93
CA GLN A 19 -4.07 -14.29 10.38
C GLN A 19 -5.25 -13.42 10.86
N TRP A 20 -6.16 -13.03 9.96
CA TRP A 20 -7.31 -12.19 10.30
C TRP A 20 -6.94 -10.88 11.02
N CYS A 21 -5.82 -10.28 10.61
CA CYS A 21 -5.31 -9.05 11.21
C CYS A 21 -6.23 -7.85 10.96
N SER A 22 -6.01 -6.77 11.71
CA SER A 22 -6.75 -5.50 11.53
C SER A 22 -6.57 -4.92 10.12
N ASP A 23 -7.51 -4.08 9.67
CA ASP A 23 -7.46 -3.50 8.32
C ASP A 23 -6.18 -2.71 8.05
N SER A 24 -5.64 -2.03 9.07
CA SER A 24 -4.34 -1.35 9.00
C SER A 24 -3.20 -2.29 8.61
N ARG A 25 -3.20 -3.53 9.12
CA ARG A 25 -2.20 -4.56 8.77
C ARG A 25 -2.53 -5.24 7.44
N CYS A 26 -3.81 -5.46 7.13
CA CYS A 26 -4.22 -5.95 5.81
C CYS A 26 -3.83 -4.99 4.67
N GLY A 27 -3.80 -3.68 4.93
CA GLY A 27 -3.35 -2.66 3.98
C GLY A 27 -1.94 -2.93 3.43
N MET A 28 -1.07 -3.62 4.17
CA MET A 28 0.26 -4.01 3.68
C MET A 28 0.16 -5.08 2.58
N CYS A 29 -0.67 -6.11 2.77
CA CYS A 29 -0.89 -7.18 1.81
C CYS A 29 -1.80 -6.77 0.63
N LEU A 30 -2.62 -5.73 0.80
CA LEU A 30 -3.53 -5.22 -0.23
C LEU A 30 -2.87 -4.16 -1.12
N ARG A 31 -1.92 -3.37 -0.61
CA ARG A 31 -1.29 -2.27 -1.35
C ARG A 31 -0.32 -2.71 -2.44
N GLN A 32 0.11 -3.96 -2.47
CA GLN A 32 1.10 -4.43 -3.44
C GLN A 32 0.52 -4.65 -4.85
N LYS A 33 -0.81 -4.82 -5.00
CA LYS A 33 -1.44 -4.82 -6.32
C LYS A 33 -1.72 -3.39 -6.79
N GLY A 34 -0.85 -2.87 -7.65
CA GLY A 34 -1.12 -1.65 -8.45
C GLY A 34 -0.49 -0.36 -7.94
N ARG A 35 0.19 -0.36 -6.79
CA ARG A 35 1.09 0.73 -6.43
C ARG A 35 2.54 0.28 -6.63
N SER A 36 2.94 0.21 -7.89
CA SER A 36 4.32 0.63 -8.19
C SER A 36 4.36 2.10 -7.80
N SER A 37 4.69 2.38 -6.53
CA SER A 37 5.16 3.70 -6.16
C SER A 37 6.46 3.84 -6.93
N ARG A 38 6.36 4.35 -8.16
CA ARG A 38 7.51 4.76 -8.97
C ARG A 38 8.44 5.46 -8.02
N LYS A 39 9.69 5.01 -7.94
CA LYS A 39 10.69 5.73 -7.15
C LYS A 39 10.78 7.12 -7.78
N LEU A 40 10.35 8.12 -7.02
CA LEU A 40 10.44 9.51 -7.42
C LEU A 40 11.93 9.85 -7.55
N SER A 41 12.28 10.59 -8.60
CA SER A 41 13.58 11.25 -8.66
C SER A 41 13.73 12.22 -7.47
N LEU A 42 14.97 12.62 -7.16
CA LEU A 42 15.21 13.58 -6.07
C LEU A 42 14.39 14.87 -6.24
N GLN A 43 14.31 15.37 -7.48
CA GLN A 43 13.51 16.54 -7.84
C GLN A 43 12.03 16.36 -7.48
N GLU A 44 11.44 15.24 -7.89
CA GLU A 44 10.03 14.94 -7.60
C GLU A 44 9.76 14.75 -6.10
N GLN A 45 10.73 14.26 -5.33
CA GLN A 45 10.61 14.15 -3.88
C GLN A 45 10.58 15.54 -3.22
N ILE A 46 11.43 16.46 -3.69
CA ILE A 46 11.47 17.85 -3.20
C ILE A 46 10.13 18.54 -3.49
N GLU A 47 9.64 18.45 -4.73
CA GLU A 47 8.35 19.05 -5.12
C GLU A 47 7.17 18.50 -4.31
N LEU A 48 7.15 17.19 -4.05
CA LEU A 48 6.11 16.57 -3.23
C LEU A 48 6.18 17.06 -1.78
N TYR A 49 7.37 17.19 -1.22
CA TYR A 49 7.59 17.71 0.13
C TYR A 49 7.09 19.16 0.25
N GLU A 50 7.49 20.04 -0.67
CA GLU A 50 7.06 21.44 -0.68
C GLU A 50 5.55 21.58 -0.84
N ARG A 51 4.93 20.79 -1.72
CA ARG A 51 3.48 20.78 -1.91
C ARG A 51 2.74 20.37 -0.65
N ASN A 52 3.20 19.31 0.01
CA ASN A 52 2.56 18.81 1.23
C ASN A 52 2.67 19.86 2.35
N ASN A 53 3.82 20.51 2.50
CA ASN A 53 4.01 21.56 3.50
C ASN A 53 3.15 22.81 3.22
N LYS A 54 2.98 23.20 1.95
CA LYS A 54 2.08 24.29 1.57
C LYS A 54 0.61 23.96 1.86
N ALA A 55 0.19 22.73 1.57
CA ALA A 55 -1.17 22.28 1.83
C ALA A 55 -1.51 22.18 3.34
N ASP A 56 -0.52 21.89 4.18
CA ASP A 56 -0.68 21.89 5.64
C ASP A 56 -0.76 23.31 6.23
N SER A 57 -0.13 24.29 5.56
CA SER A 57 -0.07 25.68 6.02
C SER A 57 -1.34 26.49 5.71
N GLY A 58 -2.30 25.95 4.96
CA GLY A 58 -3.64 26.55 4.78
C GLY A 58 -3.70 27.86 3.98
N GLU A 59 -2.74 28.11 3.09
CA GLU A 59 -2.75 29.23 2.10
C GLU A 59 -3.36 28.82 0.76
#